data_AF-A0A662S8H9-F1
#
_entry.id   AF-A0A662S8H9-F1
#
_cell.length_a   1.000
_cell.length_b   1.000
_cell.length_c   1.000
_cell.angle_alpha   90.00
_cell.angle_beta   90.00
_cell.angle_gamma   90.00
#
_symmetry.space_group_name_H-M   'P 1'
#
loop_
_entity.id
_entity.type
_entity.pdbx_description
1 polymer ?
#
loop_
_entity_poly.entity_id
_entity_poly.type
_entity_poly.pdbx_seq_one_letter_code
_entity_poly.pdbx_strand_id
1 'polypeptide(L)'
;MLQISKTKKIDLEKLMDYLEKKDAWPDFYNGIGEDQGYCTDTCMITADWNKAEKLYDYLDSYEEDNFIALHWSDEVISCSGCGAAIVTTPSTYGDEGAFMHSGGVIFCKKCSIDNFQGILLEYIDNSKIALKSWALELLEKEGFTCFEDTEVCSQYETGWYSGMDDDPEKVLKKIKEILPGYMVVFILDYVSQFSIGWSAYVRKGVEK
;
A
#
# COMPACT_ATOMS: atom_id res chain seq x y z
N MET A 1 -32.41 10.66 -34.16
CA MET A 1 -31.98 11.88 -33.45
C MET A 1 -31.57 11.42 -32.06
N LEU A 2 -30.28 11.14 -31.86
CA LEU A 2 -29.74 10.67 -30.58
C LEU A 2 -29.81 11.83 -29.59
N GLN A 3 -30.58 11.68 -28.51
CA GLN A 3 -30.54 12.61 -27.38
C GLN A 3 -29.16 12.51 -26.75
N ILE A 4 -28.38 13.58 -26.87
CA ILE A 4 -27.16 13.76 -26.08
C ILE A 4 -27.65 13.98 -24.64
N SER A 5 -27.52 12.95 -23.80
CA SER A 5 -27.64 13.09 -22.34
C SER A 5 -26.70 14.23 -21.90
N LYS A 6 -27.24 15.24 -21.23
CA LYS A 6 -26.41 16.28 -20.61
C LYS A 6 -25.86 15.69 -19.32
N THR A 7 -24.68 15.11 -19.39
CA THR A 7 -23.94 14.64 -18.22
C THR A 7 -23.81 15.79 -17.22
N LYS A 8 -24.38 15.65 -16.02
CA LYS A 8 -24.20 16.64 -14.95
C LYS A 8 -22.78 16.50 -14.41
N LYS A 9 -21.93 17.50 -14.67
CA LYS A 9 -20.62 17.58 -14.02
C LYS A 9 -20.79 17.97 -12.55
N ILE A 10 -20.05 17.32 -11.66
CA ILE A 10 -20.01 17.70 -10.24
C ILE A 10 -19.30 19.05 -10.11
N ASP A 11 -19.94 19.98 -9.42
CA ASP A 11 -19.36 21.27 -9.05
C ASP A 11 -18.59 21.10 -7.74
N LEU A 12 -17.29 20.78 -7.88
CA LEU A 12 -16.41 20.47 -6.75
C LEU A 12 -16.37 21.60 -5.71
N GLU A 13 -16.33 22.85 -6.16
CA GLU A 13 -16.27 24.01 -5.27
C GLU A 13 -17.52 24.07 -4.39
N LYS A 14 -18.71 23.92 -4.98
CA LYS A 14 -19.97 23.87 -4.21
C LYS A 14 -20.06 22.67 -3.27
N LEU A 15 -19.50 21.54 -3.67
CA LEU A 15 -19.48 20.32 -2.86
C LEU A 15 -18.60 20.49 -1.62
N MET A 16 -17.38 21.00 -1.81
CA MET A 16 -16.44 21.29 -0.72
C MET A 16 -17.03 22.35 0.23
N ASP A 17 -17.57 23.44 -0.31
CA ASP A 17 -18.28 24.48 0.45
C ASP A 17 -19.41 23.91 1.33
N TYR A 18 -20.16 22.94 0.80
CA TYR A 18 -21.24 22.30 1.54
C TYR A 18 -20.69 21.44 2.67
N LEU A 19 -19.67 20.64 2.40
CA LEU A 19 -19.02 19.77 3.39
C LEU A 19 -18.36 20.57 4.52
N GLU A 20 -17.69 21.68 4.19
CA GLU A 20 -17.14 22.60 5.17
C GLU A 20 -18.23 23.21 6.06
N LYS A 21 -19.36 23.65 5.49
CA LYS A 21 -20.51 24.17 6.25
C LYS A 21 -21.17 23.14 7.16
N LYS A 22 -20.89 21.86 6.95
CA LYS A 22 -21.36 20.75 7.79
C LYS A 22 -20.34 20.35 8.87
N ASP A 23 -19.19 21.00 8.93
CA ASP A 23 -18.06 20.60 9.77
C ASP A 23 -17.66 19.13 9.49
N ALA A 24 -17.74 18.73 8.21
CA ALA A 24 -17.43 17.36 7.77
C ALA A 24 -15.93 17.15 7.45
N TRP A 25 -15.10 18.18 7.62
CA TRP A 25 -13.64 18.18 7.39
C TRP A 25 -13.24 17.53 6.06
N PRO A 26 -13.69 18.09 4.92
CA PRO A 26 -13.43 17.46 3.65
C PRO A 26 -11.98 17.66 3.18
N ASP A 27 -11.38 16.61 2.62
CA ASP A 27 -10.15 16.72 1.83
C ASP A 27 -10.40 16.28 0.38
N PHE A 28 -9.61 16.83 -0.53
CA PHE A 28 -9.67 16.50 -1.96
C PHE A 28 -8.31 16.00 -2.45
N TYR A 29 -8.34 14.91 -3.21
CA TYR A 29 -7.17 14.26 -3.77
C TYR A 29 -7.31 14.18 -5.29
N ASN A 30 -6.28 14.66 -5.99
CA ASN A 30 -6.22 14.64 -7.45
C ASN A 30 -5.61 13.32 -7.97
N GLY A 31 -6.15 12.20 -7.50
CA GLY A 31 -5.72 10.84 -7.87
C GLY A 31 -5.76 9.86 -6.70
N ILE A 32 -5.82 8.57 -7.01
CA ILE A 32 -5.78 7.47 -6.02
C ILE A 32 -4.55 6.61 -6.29
N GLY A 33 -3.73 6.39 -5.26
CA GLY A 33 -2.60 5.46 -5.29
C GLY A 33 -3.09 4.02 -5.15
N GLU A 34 -3.56 3.44 -6.25
CA GLU A 34 -4.16 2.10 -6.28
C GLU A 34 -3.15 0.95 -6.38
N ASP A 35 -3.64 -0.25 -6.07
CA ASP A 35 -2.89 -1.51 -6.10
C ASP A 35 -2.44 -1.95 -7.51
N GLN A 36 -2.99 -1.37 -8.58
CA GLN A 36 -2.51 -1.69 -9.94
C GLN A 36 -1.18 -1.03 -10.32
N GLY A 37 -0.52 -0.32 -9.39
CA GLY A 37 0.79 0.30 -9.64
C GLY A 37 0.71 1.61 -10.41
N TYR A 38 -0.48 2.18 -10.58
CA TYR A 38 -0.72 3.47 -11.19
C TYR A 38 -1.49 4.37 -10.24
N CYS A 39 -1.23 5.68 -10.30
CA CYS A 39 -2.18 6.65 -9.77
C CYS A 39 -3.30 6.80 -10.80
N THR A 40 -4.55 6.59 -10.40
CA THR A 40 -5.68 6.82 -11.29
C THR A 40 -5.94 8.31 -11.45
N ASP A 41 -6.48 8.73 -12.60
CA ASP A 41 -6.99 10.09 -12.80
C ASP A 41 -8.31 10.33 -12.04
N THR A 42 -8.82 9.28 -11.37
CA THR A 42 -9.98 9.35 -10.48
C THR A 42 -9.64 10.23 -9.28
N CYS A 43 -10.42 11.29 -9.10
CA CYS A 43 -10.30 12.12 -7.92
C CYS A 43 -10.99 11.45 -6.72
N MET A 44 -10.53 11.75 -5.51
CA MET A 44 -11.15 11.28 -4.27
C MET A 44 -11.52 12.47 -3.38
N ILE A 45 -12.67 12.38 -2.73
CA ILE A 45 -13.04 13.24 -1.61
C ILE A 45 -13.13 12.38 -0.36
N THR A 46 -12.56 12.87 0.72
CA THR A 46 -12.75 12.29 2.04
C THR A 46 -13.51 13.24 2.94
N ALA A 47 -14.27 12.72 3.91
CA ALA A 47 -14.99 13.51 4.91
C ALA A 47 -15.43 12.63 6.11
N ASP A 48 -15.88 13.26 7.20
CA ASP A 48 -16.75 12.62 8.19
C ASP A 48 -18.18 12.59 7.67
N TRP A 49 -18.55 11.47 7.06
CA TRP A 49 -19.85 11.34 6.43
C TRP A 49 -21.03 11.27 7.40
N ASN A 50 -20.78 11.07 8.70
CA ASN A 50 -21.83 11.21 9.73
C ASN A 50 -22.36 12.66 9.80
N LYS A 51 -21.58 13.63 9.33
CA LYS A 51 -21.98 15.04 9.22
C LYS A 51 -22.73 15.36 7.92
N ALA A 52 -22.69 14.45 6.96
CA ALA A 52 -23.16 14.65 5.60
C ALA A 52 -24.07 13.52 5.09
N GLU A 53 -24.87 12.90 5.97
CA GLU A 53 -25.67 11.68 5.69
C GLU A 53 -26.50 11.73 4.38
N LYS A 54 -27.07 12.89 4.03
CA LYS A 54 -27.90 13.07 2.82
C LYS A 54 -27.11 13.35 1.54
N LEU A 55 -25.81 13.53 1.65
CA LEU A 55 -24.94 13.86 0.53
C LEU A 55 -24.53 12.60 -0.24
N TYR A 56 -24.45 11.45 0.43
CA TYR A 56 -24.22 10.17 -0.25
C TYR A 56 -25.29 9.89 -1.31
N ASP A 57 -26.57 9.96 -0.95
CA ASP A 57 -27.68 9.79 -1.89
C ASP A 57 -27.63 10.80 -3.05
N TYR A 58 -27.12 12.01 -2.79
CA TYR A 58 -26.96 13.04 -3.81
C TYR A 58 -25.80 12.73 -4.76
N LEU A 59 -24.67 12.26 -4.24
CA LEU A 59 -23.49 11.92 -5.03
C LEU A 59 -23.70 10.64 -5.84
N ASP A 60 -24.38 9.64 -5.27
CA ASP A 60 -24.81 8.41 -5.95
C ASP A 60 -25.80 8.69 -7.11
N SER A 61 -26.43 9.86 -7.13
CA SER A 61 -27.33 10.28 -8.21
C SER A 61 -26.62 10.83 -9.46
N TYR A 62 -25.30 10.98 -9.44
CA TYR A 62 -24.50 11.41 -10.59
C TYR A 62 -24.09 10.22 -11.46
N GLU A 63 -24.12 10.40 -12.79
CA GLU A 63 -23.77 9.36 -13.78
C GLU A 63 -22.28 8.94 -13.68
N GLU A 64 -22.01 7.69 -14.08
CA GLU A 64 -20.70 7.00 -14.05
C GLU A 64 -19.52 7.81 -14.64
N ASP A 65 -19.79 8.75 -15.55
CA ASP A 65 -18.79 9.54 -16.28
C ASP A 65 -18.12 10.68 -15.46
N ASN A 66 -18.57 10.95 -14.22
CA ASN A 66 -17.93 11.91 -13.30
C ASN A 66 -17.58 11.25 -11.96
N PHE A 67 -17.05 10.03 -11.99
CA PHE A 67 -16.76 9.25 -10.79
C PHE A 67 -15.71 9.96 -9.91
N ILE A 68 -16.16 10.45 -8.75
CA ILE A 68 -15.30 10.85 -7.64
C ILE A 68 -15.42 9.76 -6.59
N ALA A 69 -14.30 9.17 -6.18
CA ALA A 69 -14.30 8.21 -5.09
C ALA A 69 -14.60 8.92 -3.77
N LEU A 70 -15.44 8.33 -2.94
CA LEU A 70 -15.78 8.83 -1.60
C LEU A 70 -15.20 7.88 -0.56
N HIS A 71 -14.51 8.42 0.44
CA HIS A 71 -13.90 7.61 1.50
C HIS A 71 -13.94 8.31 2.85
N TRP A 72 -13.85 7.57 3.95
CA TRP A 72 -13.75 8.20 5.28
C TRP A 72 -12.40 8.89 5.47
N SER A 73 -12.42 10.08 6.09
CA SER A 73 -11.22 10.92 6.31
C SER A 73 -10.16 10.27 7.19
N ASP A 74 -10.52 9.31 8.03
CA ASP A 74 -9.61 8.57 8.90
C ASP A 74 -9.02 7.30 8.25
N GLU A 75 -9.49 6.96 7.04
CA GLU A 75 -9.05 5.76 6.31
C GLU A 75 -8.13 6.10 5.12
N VAL A 76 -7.81 7.38 4.92
CA VAL A 76 -7.04 7.88 3.79
C VAL A 76 -5.95 8.84 4.25
N ILE A 77 -4.78 8.73 3.64
CA ILE A 77 -3.65 9.64 3.82
C ILE A 77 -3.08 10.09 2.47
N SER A 78 -2.45 11.27 2.44
CA SER A 78 -1.77 11.76 1.24
C SER A 78 -0.42 11.05 1.00
N CYS A 79 -0.18 10.62 -0.24
CA CYS A 79 1.14 10.20 -0.69
C CYS A 79 2.14 11.36 -0.60
N SER A 80 3.27 11.16 0.05
CA SER A 80 4.30 12.20 0.20
C SER A 80 5.07 12.51 -1.09
N GLY A 81 4.96 11.64 -2.11
CA GLY A 81 5.59 11.84 -3.42
C GLY A 81 4.71 12.60 -4.42
N CYS A 82 3.45 12.20 -4.58
CA CYS A 82 2.56 12.74 -5.61
C CYS A 82 1.28 13.41 -5.09
N GLY A 83 1.00 13.37 -3.77
CA GLY A 83 -0.22 13.90 -3.18
C GLY A 83 -1.49 13.08 -3.45
N ALA A 84 -1.40 11.96 -4.18
CA ALA A 84 -2.54 11.06 -4.38
C ALA A 84 -3.03 10.44 -3.07
N ALA A 85 -4.31 10.12 -3.00
CA ALA A 85 -4.92 9.41 -1.87
C ALA A 85 -4.33 8.01 -1.72
N ILE A 86 -3.98 7.62 -0.49
CA ILE A 86 -3.61 6.25 -0.12
C ILE A 86 -4.65 5.79 0.88
N VAL A 87 -5.39 4.73 0.54
CA VAL A 87 -6.29 4.07 1.48
C VAL A 87 -5.44 3.24 2.44
N THR A 88 -5.59 3.48 3.75
CA THR A 88 -4.79 2.82 4.80
C THR A 88 -5.56 1.71 5.51
N THR A 89 -6.87 1.62 5.28
CA THR A 89 -7.70 0.55 5.84
C THR A 89 -7.76 -0.63 4.87
N PRO A 90 -7.51 -1.87 5.33
CA PRO A 90 -7.68 -3.06 4.52
C PRO A 90 -9.11 -3.16 3.98
N SER A 91 -9.24 -3.33 2.67
CA SER A 91 -10.53 -3.46 1.99
C SER A 91 -11.03 -4.91 1.93
N THR A 92 -10.11 -5.88 1.98
CA THR A 92 -10.41 -7.32 1.89
C THR A 92 -9.43 -8.17 2.70
N TYR A 93 -9.76 -9.46 2.87
CA TYR A 93 -8.79 -10.43 3.38
C TYR A 93 -7.57 -10.51 2.47
N GLY A 94 -6.37 -10.44 3.07
CA GLY A 94 -5.10 -10.48 2.35
C GLY A 94 -4.70 -9.17 1.69
N ASP A 95 -5.39 -8.07 1.98
CA ASP A 95 -4.95 -6.75 1.56
C ASP A 95 -3.67 -6.34 2.28
N GLU A 96 -2.58 -6.22 1.52
CA GLU A 96 -1.29 -5.75 2.04
C GLU A 96 -1.14 -4.23 1.96
N GLY A 97 -2.04 -3.54 1.27
CA GLY A 97 -1.93 -2.12 0.95
C GLY A 97 -1.00 -1.82 -0.22
N ALA A 98 -1.39 -0.83 -1.02
CA ALA A 98 -0.66 -0.35 -2.19
C ALA A 98 0.30 0.80 -1.85
N PHE A 99 1.12 0.65 -0.81
CA PHE A 99 2.04 1.68 -0.34
C PHE A 99 3.26 1.11 0.39
N MET A 100 4.27 1.95 0.61
CA MET A 100 5.43 1.65 1.46
C MET A 100 5.72 2.82 2.40
N HIS A 101 6.33 2.50 3.54
CA HIS A 101 6.86 3.48 4.48
C HIS A 101 8.36 3.64 4.26
N SER A 102 8.85 4.88 4.31
CA SER A 102 10.28 5.18 4.33
C SER A 102 10.50 6.54 4.97
N GLY A 103 11.49 6.68 5.84
CA GLY A 103 11.88 7.97 6.44
C GLY A 103 10.78 8.65 7.26
N GLY A 104 9.83 7.87 7.81
CA GLY A 104 8.68 8.40 8.56
C GLY A 104 7.56 8.97 7.69
N VAL A 105 7.63 8.80 6.37
CA VAL A 105 6.58 9.18 5.42
C VAL A 105 6.01 7.96 4.69
N ILE A 106 4.94 8.17 3.92
CA ILE A 106 4.23 7.13 3.16
C ILE A 106 4.23 7.46 1.67
N PHE A 107 4.54 6.45 0.85
CA PHE A 107 4.54 6.54 -0.62
C PHE A 107 3.56 5.54 -1.20
N CYS A 108 2.73 5.98 -2.16
CA CYS A 108 1.88 5.09 -2.93
C CYS A 108 2.74 4.13 -3.77
N LYS A 109 2.18 3.00 -4.19
CA LYS A 109 2.87 1.95 -4.96
C LYS A 109 3.69 2.50 -6.12
N LYS A 110 3.13 3.44 -6.91
CA LYS A 110 3.84 4.10 -8.01
C LYS A 110 5.09 4.85 -7.51
N CYS A 111 4.94 5.74 -6.52
CA CYS A 111 6.07 6.50 -5.98
C CYS A 111 7.09 5.58 -5.29
N SER A 112 6.64 4.46 -4.71
CA SER A 112 7.51 3.45 -4.12
C SER A 112 8.33 2.72 -5.17
N ILE A 113 7.74 2.38 -6.33
CA ILE A 113 8.46 1.82 -7.48
C ILE A 113 9.49 2.83 -7.99
N ASP A 114 9.08 4.08 -8.19
CA ASP A 114 9.95 5.15 -8.72
C ASP A 114 11.16 5.43 -7.80
N ASN A 115 11.02 5.20 -6.49
CA ASN A 115 12.07 5.44 -5.48
C ASN A 115 12.55 4.15 -4.78
N PHE A 116 12.37 2.98 -5.42
CA PHE A 116 12.52 1.69 -4.77
C PHE A 116 13.89 1.50 -4.12
N GLN A 117 14.97 1.91 -4.77
CA GLN A 117 16.33 1.77 -4.23
C GLN A 117 16.53 2.53 -2.91
N GLY A 118 15.93 3.73 -2.78
CA GLY A 118 16.02 4.51 -1.55
C GLY A 118 15.24 3.84 -0.41
N ILE A 119 14.04 3.34 -0.72
CA ILE A 119 13.18 2.63 0.24
C ILE A 119 13.84 1.32 0.69
N LEU A 120 14.38 0.55 -0.25
CA LEU A 120 15.00 -0.76 -0.01
C LEU A 120 16.08 -0.72 1.07
N LEU A 121 16.81 0.40 1.20
CA LEU A 121 17.85 0.55 2.22
C LEU A 121 17.32 0.40 3.66
N GLU A 122 16.06 0.76 3.92
CA GLU A 122 15.45 0.61 5.26
C GLU A 122 15.04 -0.84 5.56
N TYR A 123 14.82 -1.64 4.52
CA TYR A 123 14.39 -3.04 4.60
C TYR A 123 15.57 -4.01 4.68
N ILE A 124 16.75 -3.61 4.22
CA ILE A 124 17.95 -4.43 4.30
C ILE A 124 18.33 -4.68 5.76
N ASP A 125 18.49 -5.96 6.10
CA ASP A 125 18.90 -6.46 7.41
C ASP A 125 18.00 -6.00 8.56
N ASN A 126 16.72 -5.73 8.26
CA ASN A 126 15.75 -5.26 9.21
C ASN A 126 14.65 -6.31 9.43
N SER A 127 14.73 -7.03 10.56
CA SER A 127 13.76 -8.08 10.93
C SER A 127 12.40 -7.56 11.39
N LYS A 128 12.19 -6.24 11.45
CA LYS A 128 10.93 -5.64 11.92
C LYS A 128 10.00 -5.22 10.79
N ILE A 129 10.48 -5.26 9.54
CA ILE A 129 9.69 -4.88 8.37
C ILE A 129 9.93 -5.87 7.23
N ALA A 130 8.88 -6.09 6.42
CA ALA A 130 8.93 -6.91 5.22
C ALA A 130 8.36 -6.11 4.04
N LEU A 131 9.00 -6.27 2.88
CA LEU A 131 8.46 -5.76 1.63
C LEU A 131 7.15 -6.47 1.30
N LYS A 132 6.29 -5.77 0.57
CA LYS A 132 5.02 -6.29 0.08
C LYS A 132 5.27 -7.28 -1.07
N SER A 133 4.38 -8.26 -1.25
CA SER A 133 4.52 -9.31 -2.28
C SER A 133 4.71 -8.72 -3.68
N TRP A 134 4.01 -7.63 -4.00
CA TRP A 134 4.12 -6.94 -5.28
C TRP A 134 5.50 -6.34 -5.58
N ALA A 135 6.37 -6.20 -4.57
CA ALA A 135 7.72 -5.66 -4.73
C ALA A 135 8.77 -6.73 -5.06
N LEU A 136 8.38 -8.02 -5.10
CA LEU A 136 9.29 -9.13 -5.35
C LEU A 136 10.08 -8.96 -6.65
N GLU A 137 9.41 -8.66 -7.77
CA GLU A 137 10.11 -8.48 -9.05
C GLU A 137 11.11 -7.31 -9.02
N LEU A 138 10.86 -6.27 -8.21
CA LEU A 138 11.78 -5.15 -8.05
C LEU A 138 13.00 -5.57 -7.24
N LEU A 139 12.78 -6.34 -6.18
CA LEU A 139 13.83 -6.89 -5.33
C LEU A 139 14.74 -7.85 -6.11
N GLU A 140 14.17 -8.71 -6.95
CA GLU A 140 14.93 -9.61 -7.83
C GLU A 140 15.74 -8.85 -8.89
N LYS A 141 15.20 -7.75 -9.44
CA LYS A 141 15.94 -6.85 -10.35
C LYS A 141 17.14 -6.18 -9.66
N GLU A 142 17.08 -5.99 -8.35
CA GLU A 142 18.21 -5.57 -7.53
C GLU A 142 19.21 -6.72 -7.25
N GLY A 143 18.97 -7.93 -7.76
CA GLY A 143 19.90 -9.05 -7.66
C GLY A 143 19.80 -9.83 -6.34
N PHE A 144 18.71 -9.66 -5.61
CA PHE A 144 18.38 -10.56 -4.52
C PHE A 144 17.77 -11.86 -5.06
N THR A 145 18.09 -12.97 -4.41
CA THR A 145 17.51 -14.28 -4.71
C THR A 145 16.93 -14.87 -3.44
N CYS A 146 15.92 -15.73 -3.55
CA CYS A 146 15.39 -16.37 -2.35
C CYS A 146 16.49 -17.12 -1.60
N PHE A 147 16.44 -17.04 -0.28
CA PHE A 147 17.23 -17.89 0.60
C PHE A 147 16.60 -19.29 0.57
N GLU A 148 17.39 -20.26 0.13
CA GLU A 148 17.01 -21.66 0.06
C GLU A 148 17.70 -22.41 1.21
N ASP A 149 16.96 -22.79 2.24
CA ASP A 149 17.42 -23.77 3.25
C ASP A 149 17.09 -25.23 2.87
N THR A 150 16.36 -25.41 1.75
CA THR A 150 16.04 -26.69 1.10
C THR A 150 16.13 -26.54 -0.43
N GLU A 151 15.65 -27.50 -1.23
CA GLU A 151 15.54 -27.36 -2.70
C GLU A 151 14.46 -26.36 -3.15
N VAL A 152 13.80 -25.69 -2.20
CA VAL A 152 12.73 -24.72 -2.41
C VAL A 152 13.01 -23.47 -1.59
N CYS A 153 12.53 -22.32 -2.07
CA CYS A 153 12.55 -21.05 -1.36
C CYS A 153 12.01 -21.22 0.06
N SER A 154 12.76 -20.74 1.06
CA SER A 154 12.37 -20.87 2.47
C SER A 154 11.11 -20.06 2.75
N GLN A 155 10.06 -20.76 3.18
CA GLN A 155 8.79 -20.18 3.60
C GLN A 155 8.68 -20.23 5.12
N TYR A 156 8.40 -19.08 5.71
CA TYR A 156 8.20 -18.90 7.15
C TYR A 156 6.77 -18.43 7.42
N GLU A 157 6.27 -18.72 8.62
CA GLU A 157 4.92 -18.31 9.02
C GLU A 157 4.89 -17.81 10.46
N THR A 158 4.22 -16.66 10.66
CA THR A 158 3.95 -16.11 11.98
C THR A 158 2.43 -15.93 12.14
N GLY A 159 1.83 -16.53 13.16
CA GLY A 159 0.37 -16.53 13.30
C GLY A 159 -0.16 -17.10 14.61
N TRP A 160 -1.47 -17.33 14.64
CA TRP A 160 -2.20 -17.76 15.84
C TRP A 160 -2.30 -19.27 16.00
N TYR A 161 -1.99 -20.04 14.95
CA TYR A 161 -2.08 -21.50 15.00
C TYR A 161 -0.75 -22.14 15.44
N SER A 162 -0.85 -23.35 15.99
CA SER A 162 0.31 -24.10 16.47
C SER A 162 1.31 -24.37 15.35
N GLY A 163 2.58 -24.01 15.57
CA GLY A 163 3.67 -24.17 14.60
C GLY A 163 3.90 -22.96 13.68
N MET A 164 3.14 -21.87 13.86
CA MET A 164 3.32 -20.60 13.14
C MET A 164 4.06 -19.59 14.02
N ASP A 165 5.22 -19.99 14.53
CA ASP A 165 6.02 -19.24 15.49
C ASP A 165 7.41 -18.85 14.95
N ASP A 166 7.55 -18.78 13.63
CA ASP A 166 8.78 -18.28 13.03
C ASP A 166 9.07 -16.85 13.47
N ASP A 167 10.34 -16.60 13.79
CA ASP A 167 10.83 -15.35 14.35
C ASP A 167 11.83 -14.71 13.36
N PRO A 168 11.46 -13.62 12.66
CA PRO A 168 12.32 -12.95 11.69
C PRO A 168 13.69 -12.55 12.25
N GLU A 169 13.80 -12.27 13.55
CA GLU A 169 15.08 -11.90 14.16
C GLU A 169 16.00 -13.11 14.30
N LYS A 170 15.46 -14.27 14.68
CA LYS A 170 16.22 -15.54 14.72
C LYS A 170 16.59 -16.01 13.31
N VAL A 171 15.68 -15.87 12.35
CA VAL A 171 15.94 -16.22 10.95
C VAL A 171 17.02 -15.32 10.36
N LEU A 172 16.94 -14.00 10.57
CA LEU A 172 17.99 -13.07 10.15
C LEU A 172 19.36 -13.47 10.71
N LYS A 173 19.42 -13.77 12.02
CA LYS A 173 20.66 -14.21 12.67
C LYS A 173 21.21 -15.50 12.04
N LYS A 174 20.35 -16.52 11.84
CA LYS A 174 20.72 -17.79 11.19
C LYS A 174 21.27 -17.56 9.79
N ILE A 175 20.61 -16.73 8.97
CA ILE A 175 21.06 -16.42 7.61
C ILE A 175 22.43 -15.74 7.64
N LYS A 176 22.67 -14.80 8.56
CA LYS A 176 23.97 -14.11 8.71
C LYS A 176 25.10 -15.04 9.15
N GLU A 177 24.79 -16.08 9.92
CA GLU A 177 25.75 -17.11 10.31
C GLU A 177 26.12 -18.03 9.13
N ILE A 178 25.14 -18.38 8.28
CA ILE A 178 25.33 -19.24 7.10
C ILE A 178 25.99 -18.48 5.95
N LEU A 179 25.57 -17.23 5.71
CA LEU A 179 26.01 -16.36 4.62
C LEU A 179 26.61 -15.05 5.17
N PRO A 180 27.81 -15.08 5.77
CA PRO A 180 28.48 -13.87 6.23
C PRO A 180 28.65 -12.85 5.10
N GLY A 181 28.29 -11.59 5.37
CA GLY A 181 28.42 -10.49 4.40
C GLY A 181 27.30 -10.39 3.35
N TYR A 182 26.31 -11.29 3.38
CA TYR A 182 25.10 -11.14 2.55
C TYR A 182 24.13 -10.17 3.21
N MET A 183 23.44 -9.37 2.41
CA MET A 183 22.28 -8.56 2.79
C MET A 183 21.03 -9.45 2.76
N VAL A 184 20.09 -9.20 3.68
CA VAL A 184 18.84 -9.95 3.80
C VAL A 184 17.66 -9.00 3.72
N VAL A 185 16.62 -9.36 2.99
CA VAL A 185 15.35 -8.63 2.93
C VAL A 185 14.21 -9.64 3.08
N PHE A 186 13.21 -9.30 3.89
CA PHE A 186 12.00 -10.12 4.02
C PHE A 186 10.91 -9.64 3.06
N ILE A 187 10.17 -10.57 2.47
CA ILE A 187 9.01 -10.33 1.59
C ILE A 187 7.80 -11.03 2.24
N LEU A 188 6.64 -10.37 2.23
CA LEU A 188 5.37 -11.02 2.53
C LEU A 188 4.98 -11.92 1.35
N ASP A 189 4.66 -13.18 1.63
CA ASP A 189 4.14 -14.13 0.64
C ASP A 189 2.61 -14.14 0.64
N TYR A 190 2.02 -13.97 1.83
CA TYR A 190 0.59 -13.75 1.97
C TYR A 190 0.26 -13.08 3.31
N VAL A 191 -0.90 -12.45 3.37
CA VAL A 191 -1.50 -11.92 4.59
C VAL A 191 -2.86 -12.58 4.79
N SER A 192 -3.19 -12.95 6.02
CA SER A 192 -4.51 -13.43 6.39
C SER A 192 -4.96 -12.77 7.70
N GLN A 193 -6.17 -13.11 8.16
CA GLN A 193 -6.67 -12.63 9.45
C GLN A 193 -5.86 -13.16 10.65
N PHE A 194 -5.26 -14.34 10.53
CA PHE A 194 -4.67 -15.06 11.67
C PHE A 194 -3.20 -15.40 11.51
N SER A 195 -2.64 -15.27 10.32
CA SER A 195 -1.23 -15.52 10.04
C SER A 195 -0.72 -14.71 8.86
N ILE A 196 0.59 -14.56 8.81
CA ILE A 196 1.34 -14.00 7.69
C ILE A 196 2.39 -15.01 7.24
N GLY A 197 2.48 -15.23 5.94
CA GLY A 197 3.57 -15.95 5.32
C GLY A 197 4.63 -14.99 4.84
N TRP A 198 5.89 -15.35 4.98
CA TRP A 198 6.99 -14.51 4.53
C TRP A 198 8.22 -15.34 4.16
N SER A 199 9.02 -14.79 3.25
CA SER A 199 10.23 -15.40 2.72
C SER A 199 11.42 -14.47 2.93
N ALA A 200 12.62 -15.04 2.99
CA ALA A 200 13.87 -14.28 3.08
C ALA A 200 14.59 -14.27 1.73
N TYR A 201 15.06 -13.11 1.31
CA TYR A 201 15.82 -12.91 0.08
C TYR A 201 17.20 -12.36 0.41
N VAL A 202 18.22 -12.88 -0.28
CA VAL A 202 19.61 -12.59 0.01
C VAL A 202 20.36 -12.09 -1.21
N ARG A 203 21.32 -11.20 -0.99
CA ARG A 203 22.27 -10.72 -2.02
C ARG A 203 23.64 -10.56 -1.39
N LYS A 204 24.71 -10.98 -2.06
CA LYS A 204 26.07 -10.75 -1.56
C LYS A 204 26.32 -9.24 -1.45
N GLY A 205 26.76 -8.77 -0.28
CA GLY A 205 27.16 -7.38 -0.12
C GLY A 205 28.35 -7.03 -1.01
N VAL A 206 28.42 -5.79 -1.46
CA VAL A 206 29.62 -5.29 -2.13
C VAL A 206 30.69 -5.10 -1.07
N GLU A 207 31.76 -5.91 -1.11
CA GLU A 207 32.97 -5.64 -0.33
C GLU A 207 33.47 -4.25 -0.71
N LYS A 208 33.52 -3.33 0.26
CA LYS A 208 34.13 -2.01 0.08
C LYS A 208 35.64 -2.11 0.06
#